data_AF-A0A3G8M327-F1
#
_entry.id   AF-A0A3G8M327-F1
#
_cell.length_a   1.000
_cell.length_b   1.000
_cell.length_c   1.000
_cell.angle_alpha   90.00
_cell.angle_beta   90.00
_cell.angle_gamma   90.00
#
_symmetry.space_group_name_H-M   'P 1'
#
loop_
_entity.id
_entity.type
_entity.pdbx_description
1 polymer ?
#
loop_
_entity_poly.entity_id
_entity_poly.type
_entity_poly.pdbx_seq_one_letter_code
_entity_poly.pdbx_strand_id
1 'polypeptide(L)'
;MSKYKSGHAPGHYRDCFEQAVEAFMRWNGRGPEPMVEFEINYVQTKISVSQACGLLWNCTDILPGWIVDEIEELGLKSRTYAAGAHAMRRWIAERA
;
A
#
# COMPACT_ATOMS: atom_id res chain seq x y z
N MET A 1 10.22 12.95 -8.60
CA MET A 1 10.07 13.30 -7.16
C MET A 1 8.60 13.56 -6.89
N SER A 2 7.94 12.69 -6.11
CA SER A 2 6.49 12.79 -5.85
C SER A 2 6.18 13.94 -4.89
N LYS A 3 5.11 14.68 -5.18
CA LYS A 3 4.77 16.02 -4.66
C LYS A 3 3.94 15.96 -3.36
N TYR A 4 4.11 14.94 -2.53
CA TYR A 4 3.40 14.81 -1.25
C TYR A 4 4.39 15.01 -0.09
N LYS A 5 4.55 16.28 0.30
CA LYS A 5 5.36 16.72 1.46
C LYS A 5 4.57 16.70 2.78
N SER A 6 3.26 16.49 2.73
CA SER A 6 2.44 16.33 3.95
C SER A 6 2.49 14.87 4.40
N GLY A 7 2.83 14.63 5.65
CA GLY A 7 2.75 13.29 6.25
C GLY A 7 1.33 12.72 6.28
N HIS A 8 0.32 13.51 5.94
CA HIS A 8 -1.06 13.08 5.79
C HIS A 8 -1.40 12.82 4.32
N ALA A 9 -1.95 11.64 4.04
CA ALA A 9 -2.44 11.26 2.72
C ALA A 9 -3.98 11.38 2.64
N PRO A 10 -4.55 11.71 1.46
CA PRO A 10 -5.99 11.70 1.25
C PRO A 10 -6.66 10.38 1.63
N GLY A 11 -7.91 10.42 2.11
CA GLY A 11 -8.70 9.24 2.49
C GLY A 11 -8.69 8.13 1.43
N HIS A 12 -9.10 8.45 0.21
CA HIS A 12 -9.10 7.52 -0.92
C HIS A 12 -7.74 6.87 -1.25
N TYR A 13 -6.60 7.48 -0.87
CA TYR A 13 -5.29 6.85 -1.05
C TYR A 13 -5.06 5.77 0.02
N ARG A 14 -5.53 6.03 1.25
CA ARG A 14 -5.52 5.05 2.34
C ARG A 14 -6.49 3.91 2.03
N ASP A 15 -7.72 4.21 1.64
CA ASP A 15 -8.73 3.21 1.28
C ASP A 15 -8.23 2.28 0.15
N CYS A 16 -7.55 2.84 -0.86
CA CYS A 16 -6.92 2.05 -1.92
C CYS A 16 -5.80 1.15 -1.40
N PHE A 17 -5.02 1.62 -0.42
CA PHE A 17 -4.00 0.80 0.22
C PHE A 17 -4.60 -0.33 1.07
N GLU A 18 -5.72 -0.11 1.76
CA GLU A 18 -6.42 -1.17 2.49
C GLU A 18 -6.86 -2.29 1.54
N GLN A 19 -7.43 -1.93 0.37
CA GLN A 19 -7.74 -2.89 -0.68
C GLN A 19 -6.49 -3.60 -1.24
N ALA A 20 -5.38 -2.87 -1.36
CA ALA A 20 -4.10 -3.43 -1.79
C ALA A 20 -3.56 -4.47 -0.80
N VAL A 21 -3.72 -4.26 0.50
CA VAL A 21 -3.39 -5.24 1.55
C VAL A 21 -4.23 -6.49 1.38
N GLU A 22 -5.55 -6.37 1.24
CA GLU A 22 -6.40 -7.55 1.04
C GLU A 22 -6.03 -8.35 -0.21
N ALA A 23 -5.79 -7.67 -1.33
CA ALA A 23 -5.38 -8.30 -2.58
C ALA A 23 -4.00 -8.96 -2.46
N PHE A 24 -3.07 -8.32 -1.75
CA PHE A 24 -1.75 -8.84 -1.46
C PHE A 24 -1.80 -10.10 -0.59
N MET A 25 -2.60 -10.12 0.49
CA MET A 25 -2.70 -11.28 1.38
C MET A 25 -3.33 -12.50 0.70
N ARG A 26 -4.18 -12.29 -0.30
CA ARG A 26 -4.73 -13.36 -1.14
C ARG A 26 -3.76 -13.83 -2.23
N TRP A 27 -2.68 -13.09 -2.47
CA TRP A 27 -1.70 -13.39 -3.49
C TRP A 27 -0.56 -14.23 -2.91
N ASN A 28 -0.36 -15.43 -3.46
CA ASN A 28 0.71 -16.34 -3.04
C ASN A 28 2.11 -15.92 -3.55
N GLY A 29 2.25 -14.71 -4.09
CA GLY A 29 3.50 -14.20 -4.68
C GLY A 29 3.89 -14.84 -6.00
N ARG A 30 2.99 -15.59 -6.66
CA ARG A 30 3.22 -16.19 -7.98
C ARG A 30 2.31 -15.58 -9.03
N GLY A 31 2.84 -15.41 -10.25
CA GLY A 31 2.10 -14.81 -11.35
C GLY A 31 2.12 -13.28 -11.31
N PRO A 32 1.23 -12.62 -12.08
CA PRO A 32 1.21 -11.16 -12.15
C PRO A 32 0.81 -10.54 -10.82
N GLU A 33 1.38 -9.37 -10.53
CA GLU A 33 1.02 -8.55 -9.37
C GLU A 33 -0.49 -8.21 -9.41
N PRO A 34 -1.22 -8.31 -8.27
CA PRO A 34 -2.62 -7.94 -8.22
C PRO A 34 -2.84 -6.46 -8.54
N MET A 35 -3.99 -6.20 -9.16
CA MET A 35 -4.46 -4.85 -9.46
C MET A 35 -5.65 -4.52 -8.56
N VAL A 36 -5.69 -3.30 -8.03
CA VAL A 36 -6.79 -2.80 -7.19
C VAL A 36 -7.43 -1.57 -7.80
N GLU A 37 -8.68 -1.33 -7.42
CA GLU A 37 -9.42 -0.16 -7.87
C GLU A 37 -8.87 1.11 -7.20
N PHE A 38 -8.76 2.16 -8.00
CA PHE A 38 -8.33 3.47 -7.55
C PHE A 38 -9.10 4.53 -8.30
N GLU A 39 -9.66 5.50 -7.59
CA GLU A 39 -10.33 6.64 -8.20
C GLU A 39 -9.43 7.87 -8.15
N ILE A 40 -9.26 8.51 -9.31
CA ILE A 40 -8.59 9.82 -9.41
C ILE A 40 -9.42 10.74 -10.28
N ASN A 41 -9.74 11.93 -9.77
CA ASN A 41 -10.57 12.92 -10.47
C ASN A 41 -11.91 12.33 -10.98
N TYR A 42 -12.58 11.50 -10.16
CA TYR A 42 -13.83 10.81 -10.51
C TYR A 42 -13.73 9.80 -11.66
N VAL A 43 -12.51 9.40 -12.03
CA VAL A 43 -12.25 8.35 -13.01
C VAL A 43 -11.76 7.12 -12.28
N GLN A 44 -12.52 6.02 -12.39
CA GLN A 44 -12.06 4.72 -11.90
C GLN A 44 -10.95 4.18 -12.79
N THR A 45 -9.84 3.82 -12.17
CA THR A 45 -8.71 3.15 -12.79
C THR A 45 -8.28 1.95 -11.95
N LYS A 46 -7.37 1.14 -12.49
CA LYS A 46 -6.73 0.06 -11.76
C LYS A 46 -5.24 0.34 -11.65
N ILE A 47 -4.70 0.20 -10.45
CA ILE A 47 -3.28 0.32 -10.18
C ILE A 47 -2.78 -0.95 -9.52
N SER A 48 -1.50 -1.27 -9.67
CA SER A 48 -0.91 -2.42 -9.00
C SER A 48 -0.73 -2.17 -7.50
N VAL A 49 -0.57 -3.24 -6.71
CA VAL A 49 -0.29 -3.14 -5.27
C VAL A 49 0.94 -2.25 -4.99
N SER A 50 2.00 -2.39 -5.77
CA SER A 50 3.23 -1.60 -5.66
C SER A 50 3.02 -0.13 -6.00
N GLN A 51 2.12 0.19 -6.94
CA GLN A 51 1.69 1.55 -7.21
C GLN A 51 0.87 2.13 -6.05
N ALA A 52 -0.06 1.36 -5.47
CA ALA A 52 -0.81 1.77 -4.27
C ALA A 52 0.13 2.07 -3.09
N CYS A 53 1.17 1.24 -2.87
CA CYS A 53 2.22 1.53 -1.89
C CYS A 53 2.94 2.86 -2.17
N GLY A 54 3.13 3.21 -3.46
CA GLY A 54 3.73 4.47 -3.86
C GLY A 54 2.94 5.72 -3.46
N LEU A 55 1.61 5.62 -3.33
CA LEU A 55 0.74 6.74 -2.92
C LEU A 55 0.99 7.18 -1.48
N LEU A 56 1.44 6.24 -0.63
CA LEU A 56 1.60 6.44 0.81
C LEU A 56 3.06 6.50 1.26
N TRP A 57 3.99 6.68 0.32
CA TRP A 57 5.43 6.63 0.55
C TRP A 57 5.94 7.52 1.70
N ASN A 58 5.27 8.66 1.95
CA ASN A 58 5.62 9.59 3.03
C ASN A 58 4.50 9.72 4.09
N CYS A 59 3.49 8.84 4.07
CA CYS A 59 2.34 8.92 4.97
C CYS A 59 2.72 8.52 6.40
N THR A 60 2.71 9.48 7.31
CA THR A 60 2.99 9.32 8.75
C THR A 60 1.74 8.99 9.56
N ASP A 61 0.54 8.99 8.96
CA ASP A 61 -0.67 8.52 9.63
C ASP A 61 -0.48 7.07 10.13
N ILE A 62 -1.14 6.76 11.24
CA ILE A 62 -1.10 5.43 11.85
C ILE A 62 -1.90 4.44 11.01
N LEU A 63 -1.33 3.26 10.78
CA LEU A 63 -1.99 2.14 10.14
C LEU A 63 -3.12 1.60 11.04
N PRO A 64 -4.25 1.18 10.44
CA PRO A 64 -5.24 0.36 11.13
C PRO A 64 -4.59 -0.89 11.75
N GLY A 65 -5.00 -1.24 12.97
CA GLY A 65 -4.42 -2.37 13.72
C GLY A 65 -4.51 -3.70 12.96
N TRP A 66 -5.64 -3.96 12.30
CA TRP A 66 -5.83 -5.16 11.51
C TRP A 66 -4.83 -5.27 10.34
N ILE A 67 -4.43 -4.16 9.71
CA ILE A 67 -3.40 -4.18 8.67
C ILE A 67 -2.05 -4.52 9.29
N VAL A 68 -1.73 -3.91 10.44
CA VAL A 68 -0.47 -4.20 11.15
C VAL A 68 -0.35 -5.69 11.41
N ASP A 69 -1.42 -6.31 11.92
CA ASP A 69 -1.44 -7.74 12.24
C ASP A 69 -1.25 -8.62 10.98
N GLU A 70 -1.89 -8.26 9.86
CA GLU A 70 -1.78 -9.01 8.59
C GLU A 70 -0.38 -8.95 7.96
N ILE A 71 0.32 -7.81 8.07
CA ILE A 71 1.60 -7.58 7.38
C ILE A 71 2.81 -7.51 8.31
N GLU A 72 2.65 -7.86 9.59
CA GLU A 72 3.72 -7.80 10.60
C GLU A 72 4.94 -8.62 10.18
N GLU A 73 4.71 -9.82 9.62
CA GLU A 73 5.75 -10.74 9.15
C GLU A 73 6.64 -10.16 8.04
N LEU A 74 6.19 -9.08 7.37
CA LEU A 74 7.01 -8.38 6.36
C LEU A 74 8.13 -7.51 6.98
N GLY A 75 8.19 -7.41 8.31
CA GLY A 75 9.22 -6.65 9.02
C GLY A 75 8.94 -5.15 9.04
N LEU A 76 7.76 -4.77 9.54
CA LEU A 76 7.37 -3.38 9.73
C LEU A 76 8.35 -2.61 10.63
N LYS A 77 8.76 -1.42 10.20
CA LYS A 77 9.67 -0.54 10.98
C LYS A 77 8.93 0.38 11.97
N SER A 78 7.65 0.64 11.73
CA SER A 78 6.75 1.41 12.58
C SER A 78 5.30 1.12 12.19
N ARG A 79 4.33 1.65 12.95
CA ARG A 79 2.90 1.50 12.67
C ARG A 79 2.33 2.62 11.78
N THR A 80 3.11 3.13 10.82
CA THR A 80 2.64 4.16 9.89
C THR A 80 2.35 3.59 8.51
N TYR A 81 1.47 4.24 7.75
CA TYR A 81 1.17 3.84 6.37
C TYR A 81 2.42 3.75 5.49
N ALA A 82 3.36 4.69 5.63
CA ALA A 82 4.64 4.63 4.93
C ALA A 82 5.41 3.35 5.25
N ALA A 83 5.48 2.95 6.52
CA ALA A 83 6.19 1.73 6.91
C ALA A 83 5.54 0.47 6.32
N GLY A 84 4.21 0.39 6.32
CA GLY A 84 3.47 -0.70 5.65
C GLY A 84 3.73 -0.73 4.15
N ALA A 85 3.59 0.42 3.48
CA ALA A 85 3.85 0.55 2.05
C ALA A 85 5.29 0.19 1.67
N HIS A 86 6.28 0.57 2.48
CA HIS A 86 7.67 0.17 2.25
C HIS A 86 7.88 -1.34 2.42
N ALA A 87 7.29 -1.96 3.45
CA ALA A 87 7.45 -3.38 3.72
C ALA A 87 6.85 -4.23 2.59
N MET A 88 5.61 -3.94 2.19
CA MET A 88 4.95 -4.62 1.07
C MET A 88 5.74 -4.42 -0.24
N ARG A 89 6.10 -3.18 -0.58
CA ARG A 89 6.82 -2.91 -1.83
C ARG A 89 8.19 -3.58 -1.86
N ARG A 90 8.89 -3.66 -0.73
CA ARG A 90 10.15 -4.40 -0.61
C ARG A 90 9.93 -5.89 -0.87
N TRP A 91 8.94 -6.50 -0.23
CA TRP A 91 8.64 -7.93 -0.42
C TRP A 91 8.35 -8.26 -1.89
N ILE A 92 7.61 -7.37 -2.58
CA ILE A 92 7.27 -7.51 -4.00
C ILE A 92 8.53 -7.40 -4.85
N ALA A 93 9.38 -6.41 -4.60
CA ALA A 93 10.61 -6.20 -5.36
C ALA A 93 11.64 -7.33 -5.19
N GLU A 94 11.60 -8.06 -4.07
CA GLU A 94 12.46 -9.24 -3.84
C GLU A 94 11.96 -10.50 -4.58
N ARG A 95 10.77 -10.46 -5.20
CA ARG A 95 10.09 -11.61 -5.84
C ARG A 95 9.67 -11.38 -7.29
N ALA A 96 9.87 -10.17 -7.82
CA ALA A 96 9.67 -9.83 -9.23
C ALA A 96 10.93 -10.15 -10.04
#